data_AF-M0HJG1-F1
#
_entry.id   AF-M0HJG1-F1
#
_cell.length_a   1.000
_cell.length_b   1.000
_cell.length_c   1.000
_cell.angle_alpha   90.00
_cell.angle_beta   90.00
_cell.angle_gamma   90.00
#
_symmetry.space_group_name_H-M   'P 1'
#
loop_
_entity.id
_entity.type
_entity.pdbx_description
1 polymer ?
#
loop_
_entity_poly.entity_id
_entity_poly.type
_entity_poly.pdbx_seq_one_letter_code
_entity_poly.pdbx_strand_id
1 'polypeptide(L)'
;MDAGVHGEVEITDSSACHVTEASGGTDIESVSRSAVTSGDTVAIDFTADAEADMTDVNEVFHHEEQTVYRLTYETEASPGCACEFIETSGCPVRHIEAENGAIILSFVASDLQQLREIIVDLKSAFDGVSLRRLTQSECPDSGASLVFIDRDALTARQQEVLETAHRMGYFEHPRESNATEVAEALDINRSTFAEHLSAAQSKLLGTILDC
;
A
#
# COMPACT_ATOMS: atom_id res chain seq x y z
N MET A 1 24.23 12.46 -7.66
CA MET A 1 22.78 12.59 -7.41
C MET A 1 22.37 11.21 -7.00
N ASP A 2 22.22 10.99 -5.69
CA ASP A 2 21.80 9.68 -5.19
C ASP A 2 20.35 9.45 -5.58
N ALA A 3 20.14 8.31 -6.23
CA ALA A 3 18.84 7.85 -6.64
C ALA A 3 18.12 7.32 -5.41
N GLY A 4 16.97 7.92 -5.09
CA GLY A 4 16.11 7.42 -4.02
C GLY A 4 15.73 5.96 -4.27
N VAL A 5 15.59 5.21 -3.19
CA VAL A 5 15.22 3.79 -3.22
C VAL A 5 13.91 3.61 -2.50
N HIS A 6 12.92 3.09 -3.22
CA HIS A 6 11.65 2.66 -2.63
C HIS A 6 11.84 1.26 -2.03
N GLY A 7 11.58 1.13 -0.73
CA GLY A 7 11.56 -0.14 -0.01
C GLY A 7 10.16 -0.49 0.45
N GLU A 8 9.77 -1.74 0.25
CA GLU A 8 8.54 -2.34 0.78
C GLU A 8 8.93 -3.50 1.69
N VAL A 9 8.56 -3.41 2.95
CA VAL A 9 8.95 -4.35 4.01
C VAL A 9 7.72 -4.96 4.61
N GLU A 10 7.74 -6.27 4.76
CA GLU A 10 6.71 -7.05 5.44
C GLU A 10 7.23 -7.48 6.81
N ILE A 11 6.40 -7.37 7.84
CA ILE A 11 6.71 -7.80 9.21
C ILE A 11 5.55 -8.68 9.67
N THR A 12 5.83 -9.95 9.96
CA THR A 12 4.78 -10.90 10.37
C THR A 12 4.46 -10.85 11.87
N ASP A 13 5.15 -10.00 12.62
CA ASP A 13 4.89 -9.77 14.04
C ASP A 13 3.73 -8.77 14.19
N SER A 14 2.57 -9.25 14.63
CA SER A 14 1.38 -8.42 14.82
C SER A 14 1.54 -7.36 15.91
N SER A 15 2.51 -7.51 16.81
CA SER A 15 2.84 -6.50 17.83
C SER A 15 3.75 -5.39 17.30
N ALA A 16 4.23 -5.52 16.06
CA ALA A 16 5.10 -4.52 15.45
C ALA A 16 4.36 -3.22 15.09
N CYS A 17 3.02 -3.18 15.15
CA CYS A 17 2.28 -1.96 14.85
C CYS A 17 0.93 -1.83 15.56
N HIS A 18 0.69 -0.65 16.12
CA HIS A 18 -0.59 -0.29 16.74
C HIS A 18 -1.78 -0.36 15.78
N VAL A 19 -1.56 -0.21 14.47
CA VAL A 19 -2.62 -0.39 13.47
C VAL A 19 -3.05 -1.85 13.38
N THR A 20 -2.08 -2.78 13.38
CA THR A 20 -2.36 -4.23 13.39
C THR A 20 -2.97 -4.68 14.73
N GLU A 21 -2.55 -4.08 15.84
CA GLU A 21 -3.18 -4.32 17.14
C GLU A 21 -4.65 -3.84 17.17
N ALA A 22 -4.92 -2.63 16.67
CA ALA A 22 -6.27 -2.06 16.60
C ALA A 22 -7.20 -2.82 15.64
N SER A 23 -6.64 -3.42 14.58
CA SER A 23 -7.40 -4.15 13.56
C SER A 23 -7.85 -5.54 13.97
N GLY A 24 -7.26 -6.11 15.03
CA GLY A 24 -7.57 -7.47 15.48
C GLY A 24 -7.32 -8.55 14.42
N GLY A 25 -6.50 -8.25 13.40
CA GLY A 25 -6.25 -9.14 12.25
C GLY A 25 -7.19 -8.94 11.06
N THR A 26 -8.03 -7.90 11.08
CA THR A 26 -8.80 -7.47 9.90
C THR A 26 -7.86 -6.81 8.89
N ASP A 27 -8.12 -7.05 7.60
CA ASP A 27 -7.36 -6.45 6.52
C ASP A 27 -7.59 -4.92 6.49
N ILE A 28 -6.51 -4.16 6.41
CA ILE A 28 -6.51 -2.70 6.37
C ILE A 28 -5.87 -2.25 5.07
N GLU A 29 -6.62 -1.43 4.33
CA GLU A 29 -6.18 -0.80 3.10
C GLU A 29 -5.93 0.69 3.35
N SER A 30 -4.83 1.22 2.83
CA SER A 30 -4.53 2.66 2.82
C SER A 30 -4.52 3.36 4.19
N VAL A 31 -3.34 3.43 4.79
CA VAL A 31 -3.09 4.20 6.00
C VAL A 31 -2.44 5.54 5.65
N SER A 32 -3.19 6.62 5.80
CA SER A 32 -2.67 7.98 5.76
C SER A 32 -2.29 8.43 7.16
N ARG A 33 -1.01 8.31 7.51
CA ARG A 33 -0.49 8.72 8.81
C ARG A 33 -0.13 10.21 8.82
N SER A 34 -0.60 10.95 9.82
CA SER A 34 -0.15 12.33 10.06
C SER A 34 0.23 12.54 11.52
N ALA A 35 1.53 12.63 11.80
CA ALA A 35 2.01 12.96 13.14
C ALA A 35 1.77 14.45 13.42
N VAL A 36 0.91 14.77 14.37
CA VAL A 36 0.73 16.16 14.85
C VAL A 36 1.71 16.39 16.00
N THR A 37 2.83 17.06 15.72
CA THR A 37 3.93 17.32 16.67
C THR A 37 3.61 18.26 17.86
N SER A 38 2.35 18.60 18.13
CA SER A 38 1.98 19.64 19.13
C SER A 38 1.70 19.11 20.54
N GLY A 39 1.96 17.85 20.77
CA GLY A 39 1.89 17.08 22.00
C GLY A 39 2.42 15.70 21.64
N ASP A 40 2.85 14.88 22.59
CA ASP A 40 3.37 13.53 22.32
C ASP A 40 2.27 12.57 21.82
N THR A 41 1.39 13.01 20.92
CA THR A 41 0.17 12.35 20.47
C THR A 41 0.25 12.17 18.96
N VAL A 42 0.27 10.92 18.53
CA VAL A 42 0.26 10.53 17.12
C VAL A 42 -1.17 10.21 16.71
N ALA A 43 -1.61 10.77 15.58
CA ALA A 43 -2.87 10.40 14.94
C ALA A 43 -2.59 9.63 13.64
N ILE A 44 -3.25 8.48 13.48
CA ILE A 44 -3.14 7.65 12.29
C ILE A 44 -4.54 7.47 11.72
N ASP A 45 -4.76 7.90 10.47
CA ASP A 45 -5.98 7.61 9.74
C ASP A 45 -5.76 6.37 8.88
N PHE A 46 -6.66 5.41 8.93
CA PHE A 46 -6.60 4.20 8.12
C PHE A 46 -7.98 3.77 7.64
N THR A 47 -8.03 3.07 6.52
CA THR A 47 -9.28 2.59 5.94
C THR A 47 -9.41 1.08 6.13
N ALA A 48 -10.60 0.63 6.48
CA ALA A 48 -10.92 -0.80 6.55
C ALA A 48 -12.33 -1.05 6.03
N ASP A 49 -12.69 -2.31 5.85
CA ASP A 49 -14.06 -2.70 5.53
C ASP A 49 -15.05 -2.14 6.56
N ALA A 50 -16.23 -1.72 6.08
CA ALA A 50 -17.24 -1.11 6.94
C ALA A 50 -17.80 -2.04 8.05
N GLU A 51 -17.60 -3.35 7.92
CA GLU A 51 -18.00 -4.35 8.91
C GLU A 51 -16.85 -4.75 9.87
N ALA A 52 -15.70 -4.09 9.79
CA ALA A 52 -14.55 -4.39 10.62
C ALA A 52 -14.82 -4.09 12.11
N ASP A 53 -14.56 -5.08 12.98
CA ASP A 53 -14.66 -4.91 14.43
C ASP A 53 -13.34 -4.32 14.94
N MET A 54 -13.34 -3.01 15.17
CA MET A 54 -12.15 -2.23 15.52
C MET A 54 -12.18 -1.80 16.99
N THR A 55 -11.04 -1.90 17.68
CA THR A 55 -10.91 -1.52 19.10
C THR A 55 -10.05 -0.28 19.26
N ASP A 56 -10.41 0.61 20.19
CA ASP A 56 -9.64 1.83 20.55
C ASP A 56 -9.37 2.83 19.41
N VAL A 57 -10.25 2.86 18.41
CA VAL A 57 -10.20 3.82 17.28
C VAL A 57 -11.49 4.61 17.15
N ASN A 58 -11.39 5.78 16.53
CA ASN A 58 -12.53 6.66 16.27
C ASN A 58 -12.94 6.56 14.80
N GLU A 59 -14.19 6.26 14.50
CA GLU A 59 -14.72 6.41 13.15
C GLU A 59 -14.72 7.91 12.74
N VAL A 60 -14.05 8.24 11.64
CA VAL A 60 -13.98 9.61 11.11
C VAL A 60 -14.90 9.78 9.91
N PHE A 61 -15.00 8.75 9.07
CA PHE A 61 -15.78 8.80 7.85
C PHE A 61 -16.24 7.41 7.45
N HIS A 62 -17.49 7.27 7.01
CA HIS A 62 -18.04 5.99 6.58
C HIS A 62 -18.62 6.12 5.17
N HIS A 63 -18.27 5.16 4.31
CA HIS A 63 -18.80 4.96 2.97
C HIS A 63 -19.39 3.53 2.87
N GLU A 64 -20.29 3.27 1.92
CA GLU A 64 -21.07 2.01 1.85
C GLU A 64 -20.23 0.72 1.89
N GLU A 65 -18.96 0.77 1.47
CA GLU A 65 -18.05 -0.38 1.41
C GLU A 65 -16.81 -0.20 2.32
N GLN A 66 -16.51 1.00 2.82
CA GLN A 66 -15.26 1.31 3.51
C GLN A 66 -15.45 2.36 4.61
N THR A 67 -14.76 2.19 5.73
CA THR A 67 -14.76 3.12 6.85
C THR A 67 -13.34 3.60 7.16
N VAL A 68 -13.20 4.92 7.31
CA VAL A 68 -11.97 5.58 7.75
C VAL A 68 -12.00 5.72 9.26
N TYR A 69 -11.02 5.10 9.92
CA TYR A 69 -10.80 5.16 11.35
C TYR A 69 -9.59 6.04 11.66
N ARG A 70 -9.64 6.69 12.83
CA ARG A 70 -8.53 7.44 13.42
C ARG A 70 -8.12 6.83 14.73
N LEU A 71 -6.92 6.26 14.74
CA LEU A 71 -6.22 5.85 15.95
C LEU A 71 -5.45 7.04 16.50
N THR A 72 -5.57 7.29 17.79
CA THR A 72 -4.78 8.31 18.49
C THR A 72 -4.11 7.66 19.69
N TYR A 73 -2.78 7.74 19.77
CA TYR A 73 -2.02 7.22 20.91
C TYR A 73 -0.93 8.20 21.33
N GLU A 74 -0.49 8.06 22.58
CA GLU A 74 0.66 8.81 23.09
C GLU A 74 1.95 8.07 22.74
N THR A 75 2.87 8.75 22.06
CA THR A 75 4.18 8.18 21.69
C THR A 75 5.15 8.34 22.86
N GLU A 76 5.88 7.28 23.19
CA GLU A 76 6.91 7.31 24.24
C GLU A 76 8.30 7.64 23.66
N ALA A 77 9.30 7.81 24.52
CA ALA A 77 10.68 8.13 24.10
C ALA A 77 11.38 7.01 23.29
N SER A 78 10.79 5.81 23.23
CA SER A 78 11.24 4.69 22.41
C SER A 78 10.17 4.39 21.37
N PRO A 79 10.53 4.17 20.09
CA PRO A 79 9.56 3.80 19.06
C PRO A 79 8.84 2.52 19.48
N GLY A 80 7.51 2.62 19.65
CA GLY A 80 6.65 1.52 20.08
C GLY A 80 6.20 0.64 18.92
N CYS A 81 6.34 1.14 17.69
CA CYS A 81 5.98 0.42 16.47
C CYS A 81 7.02 0.57 15.35
N ALA A 82 6.99 -0.36 14.40
CA ALA A 82 7.85 -0.37 13.22
C ALA A 82 7.70 0.88 12.35
N CYS A 83 6.50 1.49 12.32
CA CYS A 83 6.26 2.74 11.59
C CYS A 83 7.08 3.90 12.17
N GLU A 84 7.02 4.09 13.50
CA GLU A 84 7.83 5.08 14.21
C GLU A 84 9.32 4.80 14.11
N PHE A 85 9.69 3.52 14.07
CA PHE A 85 11.07 3.09 13.92
C PHE A 85 11.67 3.55 12.59
N ILE A 86 10.94 3.35 11.48
CA ILE A 86 11.35 3.81 10.14
C ILE A 86 11.41 5.34 10.08
N GLU A 87 10.46 6.03 10.71
CA GLU A 87 10.44 7.49 10.76
C GLU A 87 11.59 8.09 11.57
N THR A 88 11.94 7.47 12.70
CA THR A 88 13.10 7.86 13.52
C THR A 88 14.41 7.70 12.74
N SER A 89 14.42 6.79 11.76
CA SER A 89 15.54 6.59 10.84
C SER A 89 15.59 7.65 9.71
N GLY A 90 14.69 8.63 9.71
CA GLY A 90 14.64 9.75 8.77
C GLY A 90 13.84 9.48 7.50
N CYS A 91 13.06 8.40 7.47
CA CYS A 91 12.23 8.04 6.31
C CYS A 91 10.75 8.09 6.68
N PRO A 92 9.94 9.02 6.12
CA PRO A 92 8.50 8.97 6.34
C PRO A 92 7.92 7.72 5.69
N VAL A 93 7.12 6.99 6.45
CA VAL A 93 6.32 5.88 5.93
C VAL A 93 5.20 6.47 5.06
N ARG A 94 5.08 5.98 3.84
CA ARG A 94 4.11 6.48 2.85
C ARG A 94 2.83 5.67 2.80
N HIS A 95 2.96 4.37 3.07
CA HIS A 95 1.86 3.43 2.99
C HIS A 95 2.06 2.35 4.04
N ILE A 96 0.95 1.95 4.66
CA ILE A 96 0.89 0.85 5.60
C ILE A 96 -0.31 0.00 5.19
N GLU A 97 -0.10 -1.30 5.08
CA GLU A 97 -1.16 -2.29 4.88
C GLU A 97 -1.04 -3.30 6.02
N ALA A 98 -2.17 -3.75 6.56
CA ALA A 98 -2.17 -4.89 7.46
C ALA A 98 -2.99 -6.00 6.80
N GLU A 99 -2.38 -7.18 6.64
CA GLU A 99 -3.02 -8.33 6.00
C GLU A 99 -2.67 -9.59 6.80
N ASN A 100 -3.68 -10.38 7.21
CA ASN A 100 -3.48 -11.65 7.92
C ASN A 100 -2.54 -11.57 9.16
N GLY A 101 -2.53 -10.45 9.87
CA GLY A 101 -1.65 -10.22 11.03
C GLY A 101 -0.19 -9.88 10.69
N ALA A 102 0.14 -9.76 9.41
CA ALA A 102 1.37 -9.13 8.93
C ALA A 102 1.13 -7.67 8.59
N ILE A 103 2.17 -6.85 8.65
CA ILE A 103 2.16 -5.45 8.24
C ILE A 103 3.14 -5.22 7.11
N ILE A 104 2.69 -4.51 6.08
CA ILE A 104 3.50 -4.10 4.94
C ILE A 104 3.72 -2.58 5.03
N LEU A 105 4.98 -2.16 5.05
CA LEU A 105 5.41 -0.78 5.19
C LEU A 105 6.15 -0.34 3.93
N SER A 106 5.69 0.75 3.32
CA SER A 106 6.37 1.37 2.17
C SER A 106 7.02 2.69 2.55
N PHE A 107 8.29 2.86 2.19
CA PHE A 107 9.03 4.09 2.42
C PHE A 107 10.05 4.35 1.31
N VAL A 108 10.53 5.59 1.24
CA VAL A 108 11.58 5.99 0.30
C VAL A 108 12.81 6.37 1.11
N ALA A 109 13.88 5.60 0.92
CA ALA A 109 15.21 5.91 1.41
C ALA A 109 15.96 6.80 0.42
N SER A 110 16.93 7.54 0.92
CA SER A 110 17.80 8.41 0.14
C SER A 110 18.72 7.60 -0.80
N ASP A 111 19.12 6.41 -0.37
CA ASP A 111 19.97 5.48 -1.11
C ASP A 111 19.83 4.03 -0.59
N LEU A 112 20.54 3.08 -1.22
CA LEU A 112 20.56 1.67 -0.83
C LEU A 112 21.21 1.42 0.54
N GLN A 113 22.13 2.27 0.97
CA GLN A 113 22.80 2.12 2.25
C GLN A 113 21.84 2.44 3.39
N GLN A 114 21.14 3.57 3.32
CA GLN A 114 20.09 3.94 4.28
C GLN A 114 18.99 2.88 4.34
N LEU A 115 18.56 2.35 3.18
CA LEU A 115 17.60 1.24 3.16
C LEU A 115 18.13 0.01 3.93
N ARG A 116 19.38 -0.40 3.68
CA ARG A 116 19.96 -1.57 4.36
C ARG A 116 20.08 -1.37 5.87
N GLU A 117 20.47 -0.18 6.30
CA GLU A 117 20.54 0.18 7.73
C GLU A 117 19.15 0.01 8.38
N ILE A 118 18.11 0.61 7.78
CA ILE A 118 16.72 0.46 8.25
C ILE A 118 16.28 -1.01 8.33
N ILE A 119 16.59 -1.83 7.32
CA ILE A 119 16.22 -3.26 7.32
C ILE A 119 16.96 -4.05 8.40
N VAL A 120 18.24 -3.78 8.62
CA VAL A 120 19.04 -4.45 9.66
C VAL A 120 18.52 -4.08 11.04
N ASP A 121 18.19 -2.81 11.23
CA ASP A 121 17.68 -2.29 12.49
C ASP A 121 16.27 -2.83 12.77
N LEU A 122 15.38 -2.86 11.76
CA LEU A 122 14.07 -3.52 11.85
C LEU A 122 14.18 -5.00 12.20
N LYS A 123 15.08 -5.74 11.54
CA LYS A 123 15.34 -7.16 11.82
C LYS A 123 15.91 -7.42 13.21
N SER A 124 16.50 -6.40 13.83
CA SER A 124 17.05 -6.49 15.18
C SER A 124 16.00 -6.18 16.25
N ALA A 125 14.99 -5.37 15.90
CA ALA A 125 13.92 -4.95 16.79
C ALA A 125 12.67 -5.84 16.72
N PHE A 126 12.36 -6.39 15.53
CA PHE A 126 11.16 -7.17 15.26
C PHE A 126 11.50 -8.51 14.61
N ASP A 127 10.74 -9.55 14.96
CA ASP A 127 10.85 -10.85 14.34
C ASP A 127 10.05 -10.90 13.01
N GLY A 128 10.46 -11.77 12.09
CA GLY A 128 9.68 -12.01 10.86
C GLY A 128 9.75 -10.88 9.81
N VAL A 129 10.76 -10.02 9.87
CA VAL A 129 10.96 -8.95 8.89
C VAL A 129 11.51 -9.47 7.57
N SER A 130 10.77 -9.23 6.49
CA SER A 130 11.08 -9.62 5.11
C SER A 130 11.04 -8.39 4.19
N LEU A 131 11.93 -8.32 3.19
CA LEU A 131 11.90 -7.26 2.18
C LEU A 131 11.12 -7.80 0.98
N ARG A 132 9.95 -7.21 0.70
CA ARG A 132 9.02 -7.65 -0.34
C ARG A 132 9.35 -7.02 -1.69
N ARG A 133 9.72 -5.73 -1.71
CA ARG A 133 10.03 -5.00 -2.94
C ARG A 133 11.12 -3.96 -2.75
N LEU A 134 11.95 -3.80 -3.78
CA LEU A 134 12.97 -2.75 -3.86
C LEU A 134 12.98 -2.17 -5.27
N THR A 135 12.76 -0.86 -5.39
CA THR A 135 12.83 -0.14 -6.66
C THR A 135 13.80 1.03 -6.53
N GLN A 136 14.84 1.08 -7.35
CA GLN A 136 15.77 2.21 -7.40
C GLN A 136 15.34 3.19 -8.48
N SER A 137 15.45 4.50 -8.23
CA SER A 137 15.37 5.48 -9.33
C SER A 137 16.54 5.25 -10.29
N GLU A 138 16.27 5.09 -11.58
CA GLU A 138 17.35 4.94 -12.57
C GLU A 138 18.06 6.29 -12.83
N CYS A 139 19.34 6.18 -13.16
CA CYS A 139 20.21 7.28 -13.60
C CYS A 139 19.59 8.10 -14.78
N PRO A 140 19.98 9.37 -14.96
CA PRO A 140 19.26 10.36 -15.78
C PRO A 140 19.29 10.16 -17.32
N ASP A 141 19.55 8.97 -17.85
CA ASP A 141 19.76 8.75 -19.30
C ASP A 141 18.82 7.72 -19.96
N SER A 142 17.80 7.21 -19.26
CA SER A 142 16.68 6.50 -19.88
C SER A 142 15.42 7.33 -19.70
N GLY A 143 14.83 7.78 -20.79
CA GLY A 143 13.59 8.58 -20.84
C GLY A 143 12.33 7.84 -20.39
N ALA A 144 12.41 6.96 -19.39
CA ALA A 144 11.28 6.35 -18.72
C ALA A 144 10.82 7.29 -17.60
N SER A 145 9.76 8.05 -17.88
CA SER A 145 9.05 8.80 -16.84
C SER A 145 8.55 7.81 -15.78
N LEU A 146 9.08 7.90 -14.57
CA LEU A 146 8.60 7.11 -13.43
C LEU A 146 7.21 7.64 -13.06
N VAL A 147 6.17 6.93 -13.47
CA VAL A 147 4.80 7.22 -13.06
C VAL A 147 4.47 6.40 -11.82
N PHE A 148 4.19 7.12 -10.74
CA PHE A 148 3.67 6.52 -9.51
C PHE A 148 2.20 6.15 -9.76
N ILE A 149 1.91 4.86 -9.88
CA ILE A 149 0.53 4.37 -10.00
C ILE A 149 0.07 3.98 -8.60
N ASP A 150 -0.81 4.80 -8.05
CA ASP A 150 -1.59 4.45 -6.87
C ASP A 150 -2.56 3.31 -7.23
N ARG A 151 -2.37 2.14 -6.61
CA ARG A 151 -3.22 0.97 -6.84
C ARG A 151 -4.56 1.11 -6.12
N ASP A 152 -4.62 1.86 -5.03
CA ASP A 152 -5.84 2.15 -4.26
C ASP A 152 -6.79 3.06 -5.03
N ALA A 153 -6.30 3.75 -6.07
CA ALA A 153 -7.15 4.50 -6.99
C ALA A 153 -8.08 3.58 -7.80
N LEU A 154 -7.74 2.30 -7.97
CA LEU A 154 -8.59 1.31 -8.64
C LEU A 154 -9.57 0.70 -7.63
N THR A 155 -10.82 0.48 -8.05
CA THR A 155 -11.72 -0.32 -7.22
C THR A 155 -11.29 -1.79 -7.27
N ALA A 156 -11.61 -2.58 -6.23
CA ALA A 156 -11.31 -4.02 -6.19
C ALA A 156 -11.74 -4.73 -7.49
N ARG A 157 -12.93 -4.41 -8.02
CA ARG A 157 -13.43 -4.97 -9.28
C ARG A 157 -12.63 -4.53 -10.51
N GLN A 158 -12.14 -3.30 -10.54
CA GLN A 158 -11.27 -2.79 -11.61
C GLN A 158 -9.90 -3.47 -11.60
N GLN A 159 -9.34 -3.71 -10.41
CA GLN A 159 -8.10 -4.44 -10.22
C GLN A 159 -8.24 -5.91 -10.65
N GLU A 160 -9.25 -6.61 -10.16
CA GLU A 160 -9.50 -8.02 -10.48
C GLU A 160 -9.66 -8.26 -11.99
N VAL A 161 -10.38 -7.35 -12.67
CA VAL A 161 -10.57 -7.35 -14.12
C VAL A 161 -9.24 -7.17 -14.85
N LEU A 162 -8.42 -6.21 -14.41
CA LEU A 162 -7.13 -5.90 -15.03
C LEU A 162 -6.12 -7.04 -14.85
N GLU A 163 -6.02 -7.60 -13.64
CA GLU A 163 -5.15 -8.72 -13.30
C GLU A 163 -5.52 -9.98 -14.09
N THR A 164 -6.82 -10.28 -14.17
CA THR A 164 -7.30 -11.45 -14.92
C THR A 164 -7.04 -11.30 -16.41
N ALA A 165 -7.30 -10.12 -16.99
CA ALA A 165 -6.98 -9.83 -18.38
C ALA A 165 -5.47 -9.98 -18.66
N HIS A 166 -4.61 -9.46 -17.77
CA HIS A 166 -3.16 -9.55 -17.91
C HIS A 166 -2.68 -11.01 -17.83
N ARG A 167 -3.11 -11.76 -16.81
CA ARG A 167 -2.75 -13.17 -16.63
C ARG A 167 -3.19 -14.06 -17.78
N MET A 168 -4.32 -13.73 -18.42
CA MET A 168 -4.85 -14.46 -19.58
C MET A 168 -4.22 -14.02 -20.91
N GLY A 169 -3.21 -13.14 -20.88
CA GLY A 169 -2.51 -12.67 -22.08
C GLY A 169 -3.39 -11.84 -23.03
N TYR A 170 -4.39 -11.13 -22.49
CA TYR A 170 -5.29 -10.26 -23.26
C TYR A 170 -4.54 -9.09 -23.95
N PHE A 171 -3.46 -8.62 -23.33
CA PHE A 171 -2.63 -7.52 -23.83
C PHE A 171 -1.44 -7.98 -24.69
N GLU A 172 -1.18 -9.28 -24.75
CA GLU A 172 -0.06 -9.86 -25.48
C GLU A 172 -0.22 -9.73 -27.00
N HIS A 173 0.89 -9.80 -27.72
CA HIS A 173 0.92 -9.76 -29.17
C HIS A 173 1.76 -10.94 -29.72
N PRO A 174 1.12 -12.00 -30.26
CA PRO A 174 -0.32 -12.19 -30.48
C PRO A 174 -1.10 -12.39 -29.17
N ARG A 175 -2.38 -11.98 -29.15
CA ARG A 175 -3.24 -12.13 -27.97
C ARG A 175 -3.49 -13.60 -27.67
N GLU A 176 -3.34 -13.98 -26.41
CA GLU A 176 -3.62 -15.34 -25.95
C GLU A 176 -5.10 -15.54 -25.60
N SER A 177 -5.76 -14.50 -25.10
CA SER A 177 -7.20 -14.50 -24.82
C SER A 177 -7.90 -13.25 -25.34
N ASN A 178 -9.19 -13.39 -25.68
CA ASN A 178 -10.05 -12.31 -26.13
C ASN A 178 -11.00 -11.82 -25.02
N ALA A 179 -11.68 -10.69 -25.26
CA ALA A 179 -12.51 -10.04 -24.24
C ALA A 179 -13.69 -10.89 -23.77
N THR A 180 -14.21 -11.79 -24.62
CA THR A 180 -15.29 -12.69 -24.25
C THR A 180 -14.76 -13.76 -23.30
N GLU A 181 -13.61 -14.36 -23.60
CA GLU A 181 -12.97 -15.39 -22.77
C GLU A 181 -12.59 -14.86 -21.38
N VAL A 182 -12.07 -13.64 -21.31
CA VAL A 182 -11.76 -13.00 -20.02
C VAL A 182 -13.03 -12.66 -19.23
N ALA A 183 -14.09 -12.21 -19.90
CA ALA A 183 -15.37 -11.93 -19.25
C ALA A 183 -16.03 -13.20 -18.70
N GLU A 184 -15.97 -14.31 -19.45
CA GLU A 184 -16.43 -15.63 -19.00
C GLU A 184 -15.64 -16.12 -17.77
N ALA A 185 -14.32 -15.90 -17.74
CA ALA A 185 -13.50 -16.25 -16.58
C ALA A 185 -13.85 -15.46 -15.30
N LEU A 186 -14.43 -14.26 -15.47
CA LEU A 186 -14.84 -13.35 -14.39
C LEU A 186 -16.35 -13.43 -14.07
N ASP A 187 -17.06 -14.37 -14.68
CA ASP A 187 -18.52 -14.54 -14.60
C ASP A 187 -19.32 -13.24 -14.84
N ILE A 188 -18.88 -12.45 -15.82
CA ILE A 188 -19.54 -11.21 -16.24
C ILE A 188 -19.80 -11.17 -17.73
N ASN A 189 -20.73 -10.31 -18.12
CA ASN A 189 -20.93 -10.04 -19.53
C ASN A 189 -19.76 -9.20 -20.10
N ARG A 190 -19.58 -9.32 -21.42
CA ARG A 190 -18.51 -8.62 -22.15
C ARG A 190 -18.58 -7.09 -22.03
N SER A 191 -19.77 -6.51 -21.93
CA SER A 191 -19.93 -5.05 -21.74
C SER A 191 -19.43 -4.58 -20.37
N THR A 192 -19.74 -5.31 -19.30
CA THR A 192 -19.29 -5.03 -17.94
C THR A 192 -17.77 -5.19 -17.82
N PHE A 193 -17.19 -6.22 -18.45
CA PHE A 193 -15.72 -6.35 -18.55
C PHE A 193 -15.09 -5.12 -19.23
N ALA A 194 -15.62 -4.72 -20.38
CA ALA A 194 -15.10 -3.57 -21.12
C ALA A 194 -15.24 -2.26 -20.33
N GLU A 195 -16.33 -2.08 -19.60
CA GLU A 195 -16.56 -0.92 -18.74
C GLU A 195 -15.55 -0.85 -17.60
N HIS A 196 -15.40 -1.93 -16.82
CA HIS A 196 -14.42 -1.97 -15.73
C HIS A 196 -12.99 -1.82 -16.24
N LEU A 197 -12.64 -2.47 -17.35
CA LEU A 197 -11.31 -2.35 -17.92
C LEU A 197 -11.04 -0.92 -18.42
N SER A 198 -12.01 -0.30 -19.10
CA SER A 198 -11.91 1.08 -19.56
C SER A 198 -11.78 2.06 -18.40
N ALA A 199 -12.54 1.87 -17.32
CA ALA A 199 -12.45 2.71 -16.13
C ALA A 199 -11.09 2.56 -15.43
N ALA A 200 -10.59 1.33 -15.29
CA ALA A 200 -9.26 1.06 -14.74
C ALA A 200 -8.16 1.74 -15.58
N GLN A 201 -8.18 1.52 -16.89
CA GLN A 201 -7.23 2.13 -17.82
C GLN A 201 -7.31 3.65 -17.83
N SER A 202 -8.51 4.24 -17.74
CA SER A 202 -8.68 5.70 -17.71
C SER A 202 -8.02 6.31 -16.48
N LYS A 203 -8.15 5.68 -15.31
CA LYS A 203 -7.48 6.13 -14.08
C LYS A 203 -5.96 6.02 -14.21
N LEU A 204 -5.47 4.87 -14.67
CA LEU A 204 -4.03 4.66 -14.89
C LEU A 204 -3.45 5.65 -15.90
N LEU A 205 -4.17 5.91 -16.99
CA LEU A 205 -3.76 6.86 -18.02
C LEU A 205 -3.81 8.30 -17.52
N GLY A 206 -4.79 8.68 -16.71
CA GLY A 206 -4.81 10.01 -16.06
C GLY A 206 -3.57 10.23 -15.21
N THR A 207 -3.18 9.23 -14.42
CA THR A 207 -1.94 9.29 -13.62
C THR A 207 -0.68 9.40 -14.49
N ILE A 208 -0.66 8.74 -15.66
CA ILE A 208 0.48 8.74 -16.59
C ILE A 208 0.56 10.02 -17.44
N LEU A 209 -0.59 10.59 -17.83
CA LEU A 209 -0.68 11.65 -18.85
C LEU A 209 -0.87 13.06 -18.28
N ASP A 210 -1.47 13.21 -17.09
CA ASP A 210 -1.75 14.52 -16.48
C ASP A 210 -0.61 15.01 -15.56
N CYS A 211 0.65 14.66 -15.89
CA CYS A 211 1.86 15.18 -15.22
C CYS A 211 2.10 16.69 -15.46
#